data_AF-A0A0M8Y1Q4-F1
#
_entry.id   AF-A0A0M8Y1Q4-F1
#
_cell.length_a   1.000
_cell.length_b   1.000
_cell.length_c   1.000
_cell.angle_alpha   90.00
_cell.angle_beta   90.00
_cell.angle_gamma   90.00
#
_symmetry.space_group_name_H-M   'P 1'
#
loop_
_entity.id
_entity.type
_entity.pdbx_description
1 polymer ?
#
loop_
_entity_poly.entity_id
_entity_poly.type
_entity_poly.pdbx_seq_one_letter_code
_entity_poly.pdbx_strand_id
1 'polypeptide(L)'
;MVSSAAATPDEYLSELPADRAEVLRAIRRVVLDHLPPGYEEGMEFGMISYHVPLERFPDTYNGRPLGYVALAAQKRHVSIYLMGVYDEEVQREFADQWRATGRKLDMGKACVRVRELDDVALDVLGDWVARWPVDDFITAYRAGRERS
;
A
#
# COMPACT_ATOMS: atom_id res chain seq x y z
N MET A 1 -11.00 1.65 12.37
CA MET A 1 -10.02 2.73 12.17
C MET A 1 -8.76 2.29 12.88
N VAL A 2 -7.62 2.32 12.19
CA VAL A 2 -6.35 2.04 12.84
C VAL A 2 -6.03 3.22 13.76
N SER A 3 -5.52 2.90 14.94
CA SER A 3 -5.14 3.86 15.97
C SER A 3 -3.94 3.29 16.71
N SER A 4 -2.77 3.38 16.09
CA SER A 4 -1.49 3.17 16.77
C SER A 4 -0.77 4.51 16.88
N ALA A 5 -0.03 4.68 17.97
CA ALA A 5 0.84 5.82 18.23
C ALA A 5 2.32 5.49 17.94
N ALA A 6 2.60 4.30 17.37
CA ALA A 6 3.94 3.88 17.00
C ALA A 6 4.61 4.90 16.06
N ALA A 7 5.86 5.23 16.34
CA ALA A 7 6.64 6.17 15.54
C ALA A 7 7.35 5.47 14.39
N THR A 8 7.55 4.15 14.48
CA THR A 8 8.25 3.36 13.46
C THR A 8 7.46 2.12 13.04
N PRO A 9 7.71 1.58 11.81
CA PRO A 9 7.13 0.31 11.39
C PRO A 9 7.45 -0.86 12.33
N ASP A 10 8.65 -0.90 12.91
CA ASP A 10 9.07 -1.98 13.80
C ASP A 10 8.34 -1.93 15.16
N GLU A 11 8.16 -0.72 15.71
CA GLU A 11 7.30 -0.51 16.88
C GLU A 11 5.87 -0.94 16.58
N TYR A 12 5.32 -0.50 15.44
CA TYR A 12 3.96 -0.85 15.02
C TYR A 12 3.76 -2.36 14.95
N LEU A 13 4.68 -3.09 14.30
CA LEU A 13 4.62 -4.55 14.19
C LEU A 13 4.75 -5.27 15.53
N SER A 14 5.44 -4.66 16.51
CA SER A 14 5.66 -5.24 17.84
C SER A 14 4.43 -5.08 18.74
N GLU A 15 3.57 -4.09 18.49
CA GLU A 15 2.31 -3.88 19.20
C GLU A 15 1.19 -4.83 18.74
N LEU A 16 1.35 -5.48 17.59
CA LEU A 16 0.30 -6.30 16.99
C LEU A 16 0.28 -7.73 17.54
N PRO A 17 -0.92 -8.36 17.57
CA PRO A 17 -1.03 -9.82 17.69
C PRO A 17 -0.12 -10.55 16.69
N ALA A 18 0.46 -11.67 17.12
CA ALA A 18 1.51 -12.37 16.38
C ALA A 18 1.09 -12.78 14.96
N ASP A 19 -0.14 -13.27 14.80
CA ASP A 19 -0.75 -13.63 13.52
C ASP A 19 -0.80 -12.44 12.54
N ARG A 20 -1.11 -11.25 13.03
CA ARG A 20 -1.17 -10.03 12.22
C ARG A 20 0.19 -9.48 11.89
N ALA A 21 1.08 -9.49 12.88
CA ALA A 21 2.45 -9.06 12.71
C ALA A 21 3.15 -9.92 11.65
N GLU A 22 2.88 -11.23 11.61
CA GLU A 22 3.39 -12.15 10.59
C GLU A 22 2.93 -11.76 9.18
N VAL A 23 1.61 -11.60 8.97
CA VAL A 23 1.05 -11.20 7.67
C VAL A 23 1.63 -9.86 7.23
N LEU A 24 1.69 -8.87 8.12
CA LEU A 24 2.22 -7.55 7.81
C LEU A 24 3.72 -7.56 7.53
N ARG A 25 4.52 -8.38 8.24
CA ARG A 25 5.96 -8.54 7.95
C ARG A 25 6.18 -9.11 6.56
N ALA A 26 5.42 -10.14 6.17
CA ALA A 26 5.53 -10.74 4.85
C ALA A 26 5.16 -9.74 3.74
N ILE A 27 4.06 -9.00 3.91
CA ILE A 27 3.66 -7.98 2.96
C ILE A 27 4.67 -6.84 2.90
N ARG A 28 5.11 -6.31 4.07
CA ARG A 28 6.12 -5.26 4.16
C ARG A 28 7.39 -5.65 3.43
N ARG A 29 7.85 -6.89 3.60
CA ARG A 29 9.05 -7.39 2.92
C ARG A 29 8.89 -7.35 1.40
N VAL A 30 7.77 -7.84 0.87
CA VAL A 30 7.49 -7.80 -0.57
C VAL A 30 7.45 -6.38 -1.10
N VAL A 31 6.78 -5.46 -0.37
CA VAL A 31 6.73 -4.06 -0.76
C VAL A 31 8.14 -3.48 -0.82
N LEU A 32 8.94 -3.63 0.23
CA LEU A 32 10.32 -3.11 0.26
C LEU A 32 11.21 -3.70 -0.83
N ASP A 33 11.09 -4.98 -1.13
CA ASP A 33 11.88 -5.66 -2.16
C ASP A 33 11.55 -5.18 -3.59
N HIS A 34 10.34 -4.65 -3.79
CA HIS A 34 9.86 -4.20 -5.11
C HIS A 34 9.66 -2.68 -5.20
N LEU A 35 9.82 -1.94 -4.11
CA LEU A 35 9.56 -0.51 -4.06
C LEU A 35 10.57 0.24 -4.93
N PRO A 36 10.13 0.97 -5.96
CA PRO A 36 11.04 1.75 -6.78
C PRO A 36 11.78 2.82 -5.95
N PRO A 37 12.98 3.24 -6.36
CA PRO A 37 13.68 4.31 -5.67
C PRO A 37 12.90 5.62 -5.72
N GLY A 38 13.01 6.42 -4.65
CA GLY A 38 12.34 7.71 -4.50
C GLY A 38 11.06 7.68 -3.66
N TYR A 39 10.64 6.51 -3.21
CA TYR A 39 9.67 6.36 -2.11
C TYR A 39 10.39 6.17 -0.77
N GLU A 40 9.73 6.57 0.30
CA GLU A 40 10.18 6.37 1.68
C GLU A 40 9.15 5.57 2.49
N GLU A 41 9.63 4.71 3.38
CA GLU A 41 8.81 4.00 4.37
C GLU A 41 8.71 4.84 5.64
N GLY A 42 7.50 4.96 6.20
CA GLY A 42 7.29 5.58 7.49
C GLY A 42 5.95 5.20 8.12
N MET A 43 5.60 5.90 9.19
CA MET A 43 4.29 5.79 9.84
C MET A 43 3.45 7.03 9.49
N GLU A 44 2.29 6.82 8.88
CA GLU A 44 1.31 7.88 8.59
C GLU A 44 -0.09 7.37 8.94
N PHE A 45 -0.93 8.24 9.51
CA PHE A 45 -2.31 7.90 9.94
C PHE A 45 -2.38 6.64 10.84
N GLY A 46 -1.33 6.37 11.62
CA GLY A 46 -1.22 5.21 12.52
C GLY A 46 -0.93 3.88 11.83
N MET A 47 -0.49 3.88 10.57
CA MET A 47 -0.20 2.69 9.77
C MET A 47 1.10 2.84 8.99
N ILE A 48 1.72 1.70 8.61
CA ILE A 48 2.91 1.71 7.76
C ILE A 48 2.50 2.28 6.40
N SER A 49 3.25 3.25 5.92
CA SER A 49 2.96 3.95 4.67
C SER A 49 4.24 4.18 3.87
N TYR A 50 4.14 3.92 2.57
CA TYR A 50 5.16 4.18 1.57
C TYR A 50 4.71 5.37 0.75
N HIS A 51 5.55 6.40 0.66
CA HIS A 51 5.12 7.69 0.15
C HIS A 51 6.24 8.42 -0.57
N VAL A 52 5.86 9.37 -1.41
CA VAL A 52 6.82 10.31 -2.02
C VAL A 52 7.18 11.37 -0.97
N PRO A 53 8.47 11.55 -0.63
CA PRO A 53 8.87 12.55 0.36
C PRO A 53 8.55 13.96 -0.11
N LEU A 54 8.21 14.85 0.84
CA LEU A 54 7.91 16.25 0.53
C LEU A 54 9.09 17.01 -0.08
N GLU A 55 10.33 16.57 0.18
CA GLU A 55 11.52 17.11 -0.49
C GLU A 55 11.44 16.94 -2.01
N ARG A 56 10.87 15.81 -2.48
CA ARG A 56 10.67 15.54 -3.90
C ARG A 56 9.37 16.16 -4.42
N PHE A 57 8.29 16.10 -3.64
CA PHE A 57 6.97 16.57 -4.04
C PHE A 57 6.30 17.38 -2.91
N PRO A 58 6.60 18.69 -2.79
CA PRO A 58 6.07 19.53 -1.72
C PRO A 58 4.61 19.98 -1.95
N ASP A 59 4.15 19.99 -3.20
CA ASP A 59 2.84 20.54 -3.60
C ASP A 59 1.70 19.53 -3.40
N THR A 60 1.45 19.19 -2.14
CA THR A 60 0.39 18.28 -1.71
C THR A 60 -0.76 19.07 -1.09
N TYR A 61 -2.01 18.67 -1.37
CA TYR A 61 -3.19 19.43 -0.96
C TYR A 61 -3.39 19.58 0.56
N ASN A 62 -2.74 18.72 1.34
CA ASN A 62 -2.84 18.66 2.79
C ASN A 62 -1.48 18.83 3.49
N GLY A 63 -0.43 19.16 2.74
CA GLY A 63 0.94 19.27 3.26
C GLY A 63 1.52 17.95 3.80
N ARG A 64 0.94 16.80 3.44
CA ARG A 64 1.44 15.48 3.82
C ARG A 64 2.07 14.77 2.63
N PRO A 65 3.05 13.89 2.85
CA PRO A 65 3.65 13.12 1.76
C PRO A 65 2.61 12.39 0.91
N LEU A 66 2.88 12.29 -0.40
CA LEU A 66 1.96 11.64 -1.33
C LEU A 66 2.02 10.12 -1.15
N GLY A 67 0.99 9.55 -0.54
CA GLY A 67 0.90 8.11 -0.27
C GLY A 67 0.80 7.27 -1.53
N TYR A 68 1.58 6.19 -1.57
CA TYR A 68 1.63 5.22 -2.66
C TYR A 68 1.05 3.87 -2.24
N VAL A 69 1.58 3.30 -1.15
CA VAL A 69 1.09 2.06 -0.53
C VAL A 69 0.92 2.28 0.97
N ALA A 70 -0.09 1.68 1.60
CA ALA A 70 -0.18 1.68 3.06
C ALA A 70 -0.69 0.33 3.59
N LEU A 71 -0.19 -0.08 4.75
CA LEU A 71 -0.46 -1.37 5.36
C LEU A 71 -1.04 -1.18 6.77
N ALA A 72 -2.28 -1.62 6.97
CA ALA A 72 -3.04 -1.29 8.16
C ALA A 72 -3.64 -2.54 8.82
N ALA A 73 -3.38 -2.75 10.12
CA ALA A 73 -4.00 -3.78 10.92
C ALA A 73 -5.41 -3.36 11.41
N GLN A 74 -6.47 -3.66 10.66
CA GLN A 74 -7.86 -3.39 11.07
C GLN A 74 -8.38 -4.50 11.97
N LYS A 75 -9.32 -4.26 12.90
CA LYS A 75 -9.80 -5.26 13.89
C LYS A 75 -10.05 -6.70 13.42
N ARG A 76 -10.39 -6.94 12.14
CA ARG A 76 -10.67 -8.28 11.58
C ARG A 76 -9.83 -8.71 10.37
N HIS A 77 -8.99 -7.84 9.83
CA HIS A 77 -8.18 -8.11 8.63
C HIS A 77 -6.99 -7.15 8.57
N VAL A 78 -6.03 -7.43 7.70
CA VAL A 78 -5.04 -6.45 7.25
C VAL A 78 -5.58 -5.80 5.98
N SER A 79 -5.45 -4.49 5.88
CA SER A 79 -5.77 -3.71 4.68
C SER A 79 -4.48 -3.29 3.99
N ILE A 80 -4.39 -3.56 2.69
CA ILE A 80 -3.34 -3.10 1.79
C ILE A 80 -3.96 -2.03 0.90
N TYR A 81 -3.60 -0.77 1.13
CA TYR A 81 -4.03 0.34 0.30
C TYR A 81 -3.05 0.50 -0.86
N LEU A 82 -3.57 0.57 -2.09
CA LEU A 82 -2.80 0.69 -3.33
C LEU A 82 -3.27 1.95 -4.07
N MET A 83 -2.60 3.08 -3.83
CA MET A 83 -3.01 4.41 -4.33
C MET A 83 -2.69 4.61 -5.83
N GLY A 84 -2.09 3.61 -6.49
CA GLY A 84 -1.98 3.57 -7.95
C GLY A 84 -3.22 3.00 -8.66
N VAL A 85 -4.21 2.47 -7.91
CA VAL A 85 -5.38 1.76 -8.44
C VAL A 85 -6.63 2.64 -8.41
N TYR A 86 -6.62 3.74 -9.17
CA TYR A 86 -7.80 4.60 -9.28
C TYR A 86 -8.57 4.42 -10.59
N ASP A 87 -7.90 3.95 -11.63
CA ASP A 87 -8.52 3.68 -12.91
C ASP A 87 -9.20 2.31 -12.92
N GLU A 88 -10.39 2.21 -13.51
CA GLU A 88 -11.17 0.97 -13.51
C GLU A 88 -10.49 -0.16 -14.30
N GLU A 89 -9.77 0.16 -15.39
CA GLU A 89 -9.05 -0.83 -16.19
C GLU A 89 -7.88 -1.40 -15.40
N VAL A 90 -7.11 -0.52 -14.78
CA VAL A 90 -6.00 -0.84 -13.87
C VAL A 90 -6.49 -1.71 -12.70
N GLN A 91 -7.65 -1.38 -12.13
CA GLN A 91 -8.27 -2.17 -11.07
C GLN A 91 -8.70 -3.57 -11.55
N ARG A 92 -9.27 -3.67 -12.75
CA ARG A 92 -9.67 -4.96 -13.35
C ARG A 92 -8.45 -5.84 -13.62
N GLU A 93 -7.39 -5.27 -14.21
CA GLU A 93 -6.14 -5.97 -14.48
C GLU A 93 -5.54 -6.58 -13.21
N PHE A 94 -5.41 -5.77 -12.14
CA PHE A 94 -4.92 -6.24 -10.85
C PHE A 94 -5.80 -7.37 -10.27
N ALA A 95 -7.12 -7.21 -10.35
CA ALA A 95 -8.06 -8.18 -9.83
C ALA A 95 -7.99 -9.52 -10.58
N ASP A 96 -7.78 -9.49 -11.89
CA ASP A 96 -7.67 -10.67 -12.73
C ASP A 96 -6.35 -11.41 -12.50
N GLN A 97 -5.23 -10.68 -12.38
CA GLN A 97 -3.93 -11.26 -12.01
C GLN A 97 -4.00 -11.93 -10.63
N TRP A 98 -4.62 -11.28 -9.64
CA TRP A 98 -4.78 -11.86 -8.30
C TRP A 98 -5.63 -13.13 -8.33
N ARG A 99 -6.76 -13.13 -9.04
CA ARG A 99 -7.62 -14.32 -9.14
C ARG A 99 -6.95 -15.47 -9.89
N ALA A 100 -6.08 -15.17 -10.86
CA ALA A 100 -5.34 -16.18 -11.59
C ALA A 100 -4.38 -16.99 -10.69
N THR A 101 -3.97 -16.45 -9.53
CA THR A 101 -3.17 -17.21 -8.54
C THR A 101 -4.00 -18.21 -7.74
N GLY A 102 -5.32 -18.28 -7.95
CA GLY A 102 -6.24 -19.11 -7.17
C GLY A 102 -6.53 -18.58 -5.77
N ARG A 103 -5.99 -17.42 -5.39
CA ARG A 103 -6.21 -16.81 -4.08
C ARG A 103 -7.48 -15.96 -4.08
N LYS A 104 -8.14 -15.92 -2.93
CA LYS A 104 -9.35 -15.13 -2.77
C LYS A 104 -9.01 -13.64 -2.79
N LEU A 105 -9.82 -12.88 -3.52
CA LEU A 105 -9.72 -11.42 -3.57
C LEU A 105 -10.93 -10.78 -2.87
N ASP A 106 -10.70 -10.12 -1.75
CA ASP A 106 -11.64 -9.18 -1.13
C ASP A 106 -11.07 -7.77 -1.26
N MET A 107 -11.59 -6.96 -2.19
CA MET A 107 -11.11 -5.61 -2.44
C MET A 107 -12.22 -4.57 -2.47
N GLY A 108 -11.91 -3.36 -2.01
CA GLY A 108 -12.64 -2.13 -2.35
C GLY A 108 -12.03 -1.46 -3.59
N LYS A 109 -12.27 -0.16 -3.77
CA LYS A 109 -11.73 0.60 -4.92
C LYS A 109 -10.20 0.55 -5.02
N ALA A 110 -9.51 0.79 -3.90
CA ALA A 110 -8.04 0.87 -3.84
C ALA A 110 -7.48 0.16 -2.60
N CYS A 111 -8.22 -0.82 -2.05
CA CYS A 111 -7.85 -1.50 -0.81
C CYS A 111 -8.14 -2.98 -0.90
N VAL A 112 -7.11 -3.82 -0.70
CA VAL A 112 -7.23 -5.27 -0.59
C VAL A 112 -7.28 -5.65 0.88
N ARG A 113 -8.19 -6.56 1.24
CA ARG A 113 -8.42 -7.03 2.61
C ARG A 113 -8.01 -8.49 2.69
N VAL A 114 -7.05 -8.79 3.55
CA VAL A 114 -6.50 -10.14 3.74
C VAL A 114 -6.58 -10.52 5.21
N ARG A 115 -6.83 -11.79 5.53
CA ARG A 115 -6.95 -12.25 6.92
C ARG A 115 -5.74 -13.06 7.35
N GLU A 116 -5.26 -13.89 6.44
CA GLU A 116 -4.10 -14.77 6.62
C GLU A 116 -3.15 -14.63 5.44
N LEU A 117 -1.91 -15.10 5.61
CA LEU A 117 -0.89 -14.98 4.57
C LEU A 117 -1.26 -15.75 3.30
N ASP A 118 -2.00 -16.85 3.45
CA ASP A 118 -2.46 -17.67 2.32
C ASP A 118 -3.50 -16.96 1.44
N ASP A 119 -4.13 -15.89 1.93
CA ASP A 119 -4.99 -15.04 1.10
C ASP A 119 -4.18 -14.13 0.17
N VAL A 120 -2.88 -13.93 0.42
CA VAL A 120 -2.08 -12.88 -0.22
C VAL A 120 -1.37 -13.40 -1.48
N ALA A 121 -1.72 -12.84 -2.65
CA ALA A 121 -0.96 -13.07 -3.88
C ALA A 121 0.31 -12.21 -3.87
N LEU A 122 1.32 -12.64 -3.11
CA LEU A 122 2.56 -11.88 -2.88
C LEU A 122 3.28 -11.51 -4.19
N ASP A 123 3.32 -12.42 -5.16
CA ASP A 123 3.96 -12.15 -6.46
C ASP A 123 3.25 -11.02 -7.22
N VAL A 124 1.92 -11.10 -7.33
CA VAL A 124 1.09 -10.05 -7.96
C VAL A 124 1.22 -8.73 -7.22
N LEU A 125 1.29 -8.76 -5.89
CA LEU A 125 1.50 -7.55 -5.09
C LEU A 125 2.88 -6.93 -5.37
N GLY A 126 3.93 -7.74 -5.43
CA GLY A 126 5.28 -7.28 -5.75
C GLY A 126 5.36 -6.63 -7.14
N ASP A 127 4.84 -7.32 -8.15
CA ASP A 127 4.77 -6.80 -9.52
C ASP A 127 4.00 -5.47 -9.58
N TRP A 128 2.90 -5.38 -8.82
CA TRP A 128 2.11 -4.16 -8.76
C TRP A 128 2.85 -2.97 -8.12
N VAL A 129 3.59 -3.24 -7.05
CA VAL A 129 4.43 -2.24 -6.37
C VAL A 129 5.59 -1.79 -7.26
N ALA A 130 6.18 -2.69 -8.04
CA ALA A 130 7.26 -2.36 -8.97
C ALA A 130 6.79 -1.53 -10.18
N ARG A 131 5.50 -1.59 -10.52
CA ARG A 131 4.93 -1.03 -11.76
C ARG A 131 5.08 0.48 -11.89
N TRP A 132 5.11 1.22 -10.80
CA TRP A 132 5.05 2.68 -10.82
C TRP A 132 6.35 3.32 -10.34
N PRO A 133 7.26 3.69 -11.25
CA PRO A 133 8.33 4.62 -10.93
C PRO A 133 7.77 5.89 -10.28
N VAL A 134 8.51 6.46 -9.33
CA VAL A 134 8.04 7.61 -8.54
C VAL A 134 7.60 8.80 -9.40
N ASP A 135 8.30 9.06 -10.51
CA ASP A 135 8.00 10.19 -11.40
C ASP A 135 6.75 9.96 -12.24
N ASP A 136 6.51 8.73 -12.68
CA ASP A 136 5.29 8.35 -13.39
C ASP A 136 4.08 8.45 -12.45
N PHE A 137 4.25 8.04 -11.19
CA PHE A 137 3.21 8.18 -10.17
C PHE A 137 2.88 9.65 -9.87
N ILE A 138 3.89 10.52 -9.70
CA ILE A 138 3.68 11.97 -9.51
C ILE A 138 2.97 12.58 -10.73
N THR A 139 3.36 12.17 -11.93
CA THR A 139 2.75 12.65 -13.18
C THR A 139 1.28 12.25 -13.28
N ALA A 140 0.97 10.97 -13.00
CA ALA A 140 -0.40 10.46 -12.98
C ALA A 140 -1.26 11.17 -11.93
N TYR A 141 -0.70 11.41 -10.74
CA TYR A 141 -1.37 12.15 -9.66
C TYR A 141 -1.74 13.59 -10.08
N ARG A 142 -0.80 14.32 -10.67
CA ARG A 142 -1.04 15.69 -11.17
C ARG A 142 -2.14 15.72 -12.22
N ALA A 143 -2.07 14.83 -13.22
CA ALA A 143 -3.07 14.76 -14.28
C ALA A 143 -4.47 14.40 -13.74
N GLY A 144 -4.56 13.58 -12.69
CA GLY A 144 -5.83 13.28 -12.02
C GLY A 144 -6.47 14.50 -11.35
N ARG A 145 -5.66 15.40 -10.77
CA ARG A 145 -6.14 16.62 -10.12
C ARG A 145 -6.60 17.69 -11.11
N GLU A 146 -5.95 17.82 -12.26
CA GLU A 146 -6.36 18.78 -13.30
C GLU A 146 -7.75 18.46 -13.91
N ARG A 147 -8.20 17.21 -13.76
CA ARG A 147 -9.51 16.74 -14.24
C ARG A 147 -10.63 16.82 -13.19
N SER A 148 -10.32 17.21 -11.95
CA SER A 148 -11.26 17.25 -10.80
C SER A 148 -11.73 18.66 -10.53
#